data_AF-I1RWQ1-F1
#
_entry.id   AF-I1RWQ1-F1
#
_cell.length_a   1.000
_cell.length_b   1.000
_cell.length_c   1.000
_cell.angle_alpha   90.00
_cell.angle_beta   90.00
_cell.angle_gamma   90.00
#
_symmetry.space_group_name_H-M   'P 1'
#
loop_
_entity.id
_entity.type
_entity.pdbx_description
1 polymer ?
#
loop_
_entity_poly.entity_id
_entity_poly.type
_entity_poly.pdbx_seq_one_letter_code
_entity_poly.pdbx_strand_id
1 'polypeptide(L)'
;MTSPTVPSVDLLYLTFNCAKSLLDIPVFSAHLQTAFHQNATDLPQVVVLSLQEVAPLAYSFIGGYFLNSYISRYEQAINIAAQHVLDNITSRESDTITITPTTRPAKPYTLVRGNNVGYTAILLFARDPSKLKDIQEAEVGFGAAEMGNKGAVGLRMLYEGDDGSSELTFVATHLAAMEWNLPRRNANWAAIMRGMAFGNPEVVVNSYKTSITPSPASTPPAEDQPEHVRLLDDELNEQHSRFQQELHNISVFKPTSHLFVAGDLNYRISTTSPPPSAAFPSLDPESENYYPDFFRLDQLTRERNAGRTLHGLSEHEVRFPPTYKYDVLPQRPGTQELELDVPWKFAAHRYPGWTDRVLFLEVPSWLKKGDDKDPRINVRAYDCLPVLRMSDHRPVFLRADVPLIAPGEMAPPSSVDPDVSKDPRARLPVEIDPEAWERRAAARRKEVMAGWSMYLWSTKEGACILATILAFGAGVYWLYHLF
;
A
#
# COMPACT_ATOMS: atom_id res chain seq x y z
N MET A 1 -37.51 0.74 13.96
CA MET A 1 -36.42 -0.22 14.21
C MET A 1 -35.42 -0.04 13.10
N THR A 2 -34.18 0.34 13.42
CA THR A 2 -33.07 0.25 12.47
C THR A 2 -32.72 -1.23 12.26
N SER A 3 -32.42 -1.63 11.03
CA SER A 3 -31.79 -2.94 10.80
C SER A 3 -30.42 -2.96 11.50
N PRO A 4 -29.99 -4.10 12.07
CA PRO A 4 -28.63 -4.21 12.60
C PRO A 4 -27.63 -3.95 11.47
N THR A 5 -26.77 -2.96 11.67
CA THR A 5 -25.64 -2.68 10.78
C THR A 5 -24.63 -3.80 10.87
N VAL A 6 -24.10 -4.25 9.73
CA VAL A 6 -22.99 -5.22 9.70
C VAL A 6 -21.80 -4.62 10.48
N PRO A 7 -21.23 -5.34 11.47
CA PRO A 7 -20.04 -4.89 12.18
C PRO A 7 -18.92 -4.53 11.21
N SER A 8 -18.23 -3.41 11.45
CA SER A 8 -17.25 -2.86 10.51
C SER A 8 -16.14 -2.10 11.20
N VAL A 9 -14.98 -2.01 10.54
CA VAL A 9 -13.87 -1.15 10.93
C VAL A 9 -13.82 0.10 10.05
N ASP A 10 -13.77 1.27 10.67
CA ASP A 10 -13.60 2.57 10.01
C ASP A 10 -12.13 2.74 9.60
N LEU A 11 -11.86 2.56 8.32
CA LEU A 11 -10.53 2.58 7.72
C LEU A 11 -10.32 3.90 6.96
N LEU A 12 -9.16 4.54 7.19
CA LEU A 12 -8.59 5.51 6.25
C LEU A 12 -7.33 4.93 5.61
N TYR A 13 -7.29 4.87 4.27
CA TYR A 13 -6.07 4.58 3.52
C TYR A 13 -5.70 5.79 2.65
N LEU A 14 -4.60 6.45 3.02
CA LEU A 14 -4.05 7.60 2.28
C LEU A 14 -2.80 7.16 1.50
N THR A 15 -2.62 7.68 0.28
CA THR A 15 -1.38 7.56 -0.50
C THR A 15 -0.80 8.93 -0.86
N PHE A 16 0.52 9.04 -0.87
CA PHE A 16 1.21 10.29 -1.20
C PHE A 16 2.65 10.07 -1.67
N ASN A 17 2.98 10.62 -2.84
CA ASN A 17 4.37 10.78 -3.25
C ASN A 17 5.00 12.01 -2.57
N CYS A 18 5.94 11.75 -1.67
CA CYS A 18 6.61 12.70 -0.77
C CYS A 18 7.74 13.52 -1.45
N ALA A 19 8.05 13.24 -2.71
CA ALA A 19 9.12 13.88 -3.49
C ALA A 19 10.51 13.93 -2.80
N LYS A 20 10.80 12.99 -1.88
CA LYS A 20 12.02 12.88 -1.04
C LYS A 20 12.17 13.97 0.03
N SER A 21 11.11 14.74 0.28
CA SER A 21 11.09 15.90 1.17
C SER A 21 10.64 15.55 2.59
N LEU A 22 11.05 16.37 3.56
CA LEU A 22 10.47 16.33 4.91
C LEU A 22 9.06 16.95 4.90
N LEU A 23 8.11 16.30 5.58
CA LEU A 23 6.73 16.77 5.67
C LEU A 23 6.62 18.09 6.45
N ASP A 24 5.80 19.01 5.94
CA ASP A 24 5.30 20.15 6.71
C ASP A 24 4.19 19.67 7.65
N ILE A 25 4.48 19.61 8.95
CA ILE A 25 3.56 19.05 9.95
C ILE A 25 2.28 19.90 10.09
N PRO A 26 2.36 21.24 10.32
CA PRO A 26 1.15 22.05 10.46
C PRO A 26 0.27 22.05 9.21
N VAL A 27 0.83 22.21 7.99
CA VAL A 27 0.02 22.19 6.75
C VAL A 27 -0.66 20.83 6.54
N PHE A 28 0.09 19.72 6.64
CA PHE A 28 -0.49 18.40 6.42
C PHE A 28 -1.50 18.02 7.50
N SER A 29 -1.26 18.39 8.76
CA SER A 29 -2.22 18.12 9.85
C SER A 29 -3.52 18.93 9.73
N ALA A 30 -3.46 20.14 9.16
CA ALA A 30 -4.64 20.92 8.82
C ALA A 30 -5.43 20.29 7.67
N HIS A 31 -4.76 19.86 6.60
CA HIS A 31 -5.42 19.16 5.48
C HIS A 31 -6.02 17.81 5.89
N LEU A 32 -5.33 17.03 6.72
CA LEU A 32 -5.76 15.69 7.13
C LEU A 32 -7.05 15.70 7.98
N GLN A 33 -7.38 16.81 8.65
CA GLN A 33 -8.65 16.96 9.37
C GLN A 33 -9.86 16.78 8.43
N THR A 34 -9.76 17.16 7.16
CA THR A 34 -10.82 16.91 6.16
C THR A 34 -11.07 15.41 6.00
N ALA A 35 -10.02 14.60 5.80
CA ALA A 35 -10.14 13.15 5.69
C ALA A 35 -10.66 12.49 7.00
N PHE A 36 -10.34 13.06 8.16
CA PHE A 36 -10.82 12.61 9.46
C PHE A 36 -12.28 13.01 9.79
N HIS A 37 -12.89 13.97 9.07
CA HIS A 37 -14.29 14.39 9.28
C HIS A 37 -15.24 14.16 8.10
N GLN A 38 -14.75 14.00 6.86
CA GLN A 38 -15.60 13.88 5.68
C GLN A 38 -16.53 12.65 5.79
N ASN A 39 -17.84 12.93 5.86
CA ASN A 39 -18.92 11.96 6.05
C ASN A 39 -18.73 11.06 7.30
N ALA A 40 -18.22 11.60 8.40
CA ALA A 40 -17.94 10.86 9.63
C ALA A 40 -18.19 11.66 10.93
N THR A 41 -18.50 10.94 12.02
CA THR A 41 -18.77 11.50 13.36
C THR A 41 -17.61 11.36 14.34
N ASP A 42 -16.70 10.40 14.13
CA ASP A 42 -15.52 10.12 14.98
C ASP A 42 -14.30 9.79 14.09
N LEU A 43 -13.13 9.63 14.70
CA LEU A 43 -11.87 9.25 14.07
C LEU A 43 -11.86 7.80 13.55
N PRO A 44 -11.25 7.53 12.38
CA PRO A 44 -11.09 6.16 11.88
C PRO A 44 -10.30 5.29 12.86
N GLN A 45 -10.68 4.02 12.99
CA GLN A 45 -10.05 3.10 13.94
C GLN A 45 -8.66 2.66 13.48
N VAL A 46 -8.47 2.55 12.16
CA VAL A 46 -7.20 2.21 11.50
C VAL A 46 -6.87 3.27 10.44
N VAL A 47 -5.63 3.75 10.44
CA VAL A 47 -5.09 4.67 9.42
C VAL A 47 -3.87 4.01 8.78
N VAL A 48 -3.89 3.84 7.47
CA VAL A 48 -2.77 3.33 6.68
C VAL A 48 -2.25 4.42 5.75
N LEU A 49 -0.93 4.61 5.70
CA LEU A 49 -0.27 5.49 4.74
C LEU A 49 0.55 4.67 3.74
N SER A 50 0.32 4.88 2.45
CA SER A 50 1.16 4.41 1.33
C SER A 50 2.02 5.58 0.86
N LEU A 51 3.30 5.59 1.21
CA LEU A 51 4.20 6.70 0.92
C LEU A 51 5.18 6.33 -0.19
N GLN A 52 5.35 7.23 -1.17
CA GLN A 52 6.27 7.06 -2.28
C GLN A 52 7.36 8.12 -2.27
N GLU A 53 8.58 7.73 -2.65
CA GLU A 53 9.78 8.59 -2.58
C GLU A 53 9.92 9.23 -1.19
N VAL A 54 9.76 8.40 -0.14
CA VAL A 54 9.65 8.86 1.26
C VAL A 54 10.86 9.66 1.76
N ALA A 55 12.04 9.40 1.22
CA ALA A 55 13.31 10.03 1.58
C ALA A 55 14.31 9.94 0.40
N PRO A 56 15.51 10.56 0.47
CA PRO A 56 16.59 10.36 -0.50
C PRO A 56 16.96 8.87 -0.69
N LEU A 57 17.51 8.50 -1.86
CA LEU A 57 17.71 7.10 -2.24
C LEU A 57 18.63 6.34 -1.27
N ALA A 58 19.73 6.95 -0.83
CA ALA A 58 20.65 6.36 0.13
C ALA A 58 19.93 5.99 1.44
N TYR A 59 19.12 6.90 1.96
CA TYR A 59 18.39 6.75 3.23
C TYR A 59 17.29 5.69 3.09
N SER A 60 16.60 5.70 1.94
CA SER A 60 15.58 4.73 1.55
C SER A 60 16.13 3.30 1.41
N PHE A 61 17.33 3.14 0.84
CA PHE A 61 17.98 1.84 0.70
C PHE A 61 18.57 1.31 2.01
N ILE A 62 19.18 2.15 2.85
CA ILE A 62 19.66 1.74 4.18
C ILE A 62 18.46 1.42 5.10
N GLY A 63 17.43 2.25 5.09
CA GLY A 63 16.25 2.12 5.94
C GLY A 63 16.50 2.46 7.41
N GLY A 64 15.59 2.01 8.29
CA GLY A 64 15.70 2.16 9.74
C GLY A 64 15.90 3.61 10.19
N TYR A 65 16.96 3.85 10.96
CA TYR A 65 17.28 5.17 11.55
C TYR A 65 17.23 6.34 10.56
N PHE A 66 17.67 6.14 9.31
CA PHE A 66 17.68 7.18 8.27
C PHE A 66 16.29 7.62 7.81
N LEU A 67 15.24 6.84 8.10
CA LEU A 67 13.84 7.17 7.79
C LEU A 67 13.08 7.74 8.98
N ASN A 68 13.60 7.62 10.22
CA ASN A 68 12.91 8.08 11.43
C ASN A 68 12.52 9.57 11.37
N SER A 69 13.37 10.42 10.80
CA SER A 69 13.15 11.87 10.66
C SER A 69 12.07 12.23 9.62
N TYR A 70 11.69 11.29 8.75
CA TYR A 70 10.60 11.43 7.78
C TYR A 70 9.31 10.81 8.35
N ILE A 71 9.38 9.56 8.82
CA ILE A 71 8.24 8.79 9.36
C ILE A 71 7.61 9.48 10.58
N SER A 72 8.43 9.94 11.54
CA SER A 72 7.93 10.59 12.77
C SER A 72 7.16 11.89 12.50
N ARG A 73 7.35 12.53 11.34
CA ARG A 73 6.56 13.71 10.95
C ARG A 73 5.13 13.35 10.55
N TYR A 74 4.93 12.21 9.89
CA TYR A 74 3.60 11.67 9.59
C TYR A 74 2.87 11.25 10.87
N GLU A 75 3.56 10.60 11.81
CA GLU A 75 3.01 10.27 13.14
C GLU A 75 2.56 11.51 13.91
N GLN A 76 3.38 12.57 13.92
CA GLN A 76 3.03 13.85 14.55
C GLN A 76 1.83 14.50 13.86
N ALA A 77 1.82 14.59 12.53
CA ALA A 77 0.74 15.24 11.79
C ALA A 77 -0.61 14.48 11.93
N ILE A 78 -0.59 13.14 11.95
CA ILE A 78 -1.75 12.30 12.29
C ILE A 78 -2.27 12.64 13.69
N ASN A 79 -1.41 12.64 14.70
CA ASN A 79 -1.85 12.86 16.08
C ASN A 79 -2.34 14.30 16.33
N ILE A 80 -1.76 15.31 15.67
CA ILE A 80 -2.23 16.70 15.74
C ILE A 80 -3.60 16.85 15.07
N ALA A 81 -3.77 16.32 13.85
CA ALA A 81 -5.06 16.33 13.17
C ALA A 81 -6.14 15.60 13.98
N ALA A 82 -5.78 14.47 14.60
CA ALA A 82 -6.66 13.68 15.43
C ALA A 82 -7.08 14.40 16.72
N GLN A 83 -6.15 15.13 17.36
CA GLN A 83 -6.44 15.90 18.55
C GLN A 83 -7.42 17.04 18.24
N HIS A 84 -7.20 17.80 17.15
CA HIS A 84 -8.15 18.83 16.70
C HIS A 84 -9.55 18.27 16.42
N VAL A 85 -9.66 17.10 15.80
CA VAL A 85 -10.94 16.40 15.59
C VAL A 85 -11.65 16.11 16.92
N LEU A 86 -10.95 15.55 17.90
CA LEU A 86 -11.51 15.24 19.22
C LEU A 86 -11.90 16.49 20.01
N ASP A 87 -11.13 17.57 19.90
CA ASP A 87 -11.47 18.87 20.51
C ASP A 87 -12.69 19.52 19.85
N ASN A 88 -12.85 19.39 18.53
CA ASN A 88 -14.04 19.82 17.80
C ASN A 88 -15.28 18.97 18.12
N ILE A 89 -15.12 17.72 18.54
CA ILE A 89 -16.22 16.85 19.01
C ILE A 89 -16.60 17.23 20.45
N THR A 90 -15.66 17.20 21.40
CA THR A 90 -15.95 17.50 22.82
C THR A 90 -16.49 18.92 23.03
N SER A 91 -16.05 19.90 22.25
CA SER A 91 -16.60 21.27 22.34
C SER A 91 -18.08 21.35 21.95
N ARG A 92 -18.52 20.59 20.94
CA ARG A 92 -19.95 20.47 20.55
C ARG A 92 -20.77 19.70 21.59
N GLU A 93 -20.18 18.69 22.22
CA GLU A 93 -20.82 17.93 23.30
C GLU A 93 -20.94 18.75 24.59
N SER A 94 -20.03 19.70 24.84
CA SER A 94 -19.98 20.50 26.07
C SER A 94 -21.14 21.49 26.22
N ASP A 95 -21.84 21.84 25.13
CA ASP A 95 -23.10 22.59 25.19
C ASP A 95 -24.25 21.75 25.81
N THR A 96 -24.06 20.44 25.97
CA THR A 96 -24.92 19.52 26.73
C THR A 96 -24.22 18.99 27.98
N ILE A 97 -24.63 19.48 29.15
CA ILE A 97 -23.96 19.25 30.45
C ILE A 97 -23.78 17.76 30.77
N THR A 98 -22.55 17.25 30.60
CA THR A 98 -22.11 15.93 31.06
C THR A 98 -20.77 16.05 31.78
N ILE A 99 -20.77 15.84 33.10
CA ILE A 99 -19.55 15.97 33.93
C ILE A 99 -18.95 14.58 34.18
N THR A 100 -18.04 14.15 33.32
CA THR A 100 -17.22 12.95 33.53
C THR A 100 -15.78 13.21 33.06
N PRO A 101 -14.77 13.26 33.94
CA PRO A 101 -13.39 13.53 33.55
C PRO A 101 -12.74 12.28 32.96
N THR A 102 -12.89 12.07 31.65
CA THR A 102 -12.16 11.03 30.92
C THR A 102 -10.69 11.43 30.73
N THR A 103 -9.77 10.60 31.21
CA THR A 103 -8.33 10.77 30.95
C THR A 103 -8.05 10.51 29.46
N ARG A 104 -8.00 11.58 28.67
CA ARG A 104 -7.67 11.53 27.25
C ARG A 104 -6.25 10.94 27.03
N PRO A 105 -6.05 10.08 26.01
CA PRO A 105 -4.71 9.58 25.68
C PRO A 105 -3.86 10.71 25.09
N ALA A 106 -2.57 10.78 25.45
CA ALA A 106 -1.64 11.81 24.99
C ALA A 106 -1.28 11.73 23.48
N LYS A 107 -1.69 10.63 22.81
CA LYS A 107 -1.63 10.41 21.37
C LYS A 107 -2.88 9.61 20.95
N PRO A 108 -3.80 10.17 20.14
CA PRO A 108 -4.95 9.42 19.62
C PRO A 108 -4.61 8.23 18.72
N TYR A 109 -3.39 8.19 18.15
CA TYR A 109 -2.91 7.08 17.30
C TYR A 109 -1.49 6.64 17.66
N THR A 110 -1.29 5.32 17.70
CA THR A 110 0.04 4.70 17.78
C THR A 110 0.46 4.17 16.41
N LEU A 111 1.72 4.40 16.01
CA LEU A 111 2.34 3.69 14.88
C LEU A 111 2.60 2.24 15.28
N VAL A 112 1.79 1.31 14.76
CA VAL A 112 1.85 -0.11 15.10
C VAL A 112 2.89 -0.84 14.23
N ARG A 113 3.00 -0.48 12.95
CA ARG A 113 4.03 -1.00 12.06
C ARG A 113 4.42 -0.02 10.96
N GLY A 114 5.68 -0.09 10.53
CA GLY A 114 6.16 0.61 9.34
C GLY A 114 7.28 -0.18 8.66
N ASN A 115 7.23 -0.31 7.34
CA ASN A 115 8.24 -1.00 6.54
C ASN A 115 8.41 -0.30 5.18
N ASN A 116 9.57 -0.48 4.53
CA ASN A 116 9.91 0.17 3.26
C ASN A 116 10.72 -0.74 2.31
N VAL A 117 10.35 -0.76 1.03
CA VAL A 117 11.17 -1.31 -0.07
C VAL A 117 11.69 -0.15 -0.91
N GLY A 118 12.98 0.14 -0.77
CA GLY A 118 13.58 1.38 -1.24
C GLY A 118 12.71 2.61 -0.97
N TYR A 119 12.34 3.32 -2.04
CA TYR A 119 11.57 4.58 -1.96
C TYR A 119 10.13 4.44 -1.44
N THR A 120 9.58 3.22 -1.41
CA THR A 120 8.16 2.97 -1.11
C THR A 120 8.04 2.51 0.33
N ALA A 121 7.21 3.17 1.14
CA ALA A 121 6.96 2.81 2.52
C ALA A 121 5.46 2.62 2.79
N ILE A 122 5.14 1.73 3.73
CA ILE A 122 3.80 1.58 4.30
C ILE A 122 3.87 1.82 5.80
N LEU A 123 2.94 2.61 6.32
CA LEU A 123 2.81 2.91 7.75
C LEU A 123 1.39 2.57 8.22
N LEU A 124 1.28 1.84 9.33
CA LEU A 124 0.04 1.35 9.92
C LEU A 124 -0.13 1.95 11.31
N PHE A 125 -1.20 2.73 11.49
CA PHE A 125 -1.57 3.36 12.75
C PHE A 125 -2.93 2.85 13.22
N ALA A 126 -3.11 2.73 14.53
CA ALA A 126 -4.39 2.36 15.15
C ALA A 126 -4.69 3.24 16.36
N ARG A 127 -5.98 3.47 16.62
CA ARG A 127 -6.46 4.07 17.89
C ARG A 127 -6.28 3.09 19.05
N ASP A 128 -6.53 1.81 18.81
CA ASP A 128 -6.27 0.71 19.73
C ASP A 128 -5.36 -0.34 19.05
N PRO A 129 -4.05 -0.34 19.33
CA PRO A 129 -3.13 -1.34 18.81
C PRO A 129 -3.41 -2.77 19.31
N SER A 130 -4.14 -2.95 20.42
CA SER A 130 -4.40 -4.29 20.96
C SER A 130 -5.37 -5.10 20.09
N LYS A 131 -6.17 -4.41 19.27
CA LYS A 131 -7.09 -4.99 18.27
C LYS A 131 -6.41 -5.48 16.99
N LEU A 132 -5.09 -5.33 16.85
CA LEU A 132 -4.32 -5.81 15.70
C LEU A 132 -3.45 -7.02 16.09
N LYS A 133 -3.71 -8.18 15.48
CA LYS A 133 -2.92 -9.41 15.64
C LYS A 133 -2.23 -9.82 14.35
N ASP A 134 -1.31 -10.78 14.48
CA ASP A 134 -0.73 -11.55 13.37
C ASP A 134 -0.22 -10.69 12.22
N ILE A 135 0.49 -9.61 12.57
CA ILE A 135 1.01 -8.64 11.60
C ILE A 135 2.13 -9.29 10.79
N GLN A 136 1.82 -9.61 9.53
CA GLN A 136 2.71 -10.14 8.52
C GLN A 136 3.15 -9.03 7.57
N GLU A 137 4.35 -9.18 7.01
CA GLU A 137 4.98 -8.21 6.13
C GLU A 137 5.43 -8.87 4.82
N ALA A 138 5.34 -8.15 3.71
CA ALA A 138 5.86 -8.59 2.42
C ALA A 138 6.46 -7.42 1.65
N GLU A 139 7.49 -7.67 0.83
CA GLU A 139 8.10 -6.65 -0.03
C GLU A 139 8.43 -7.23 -1.41
N VAL A 140 8.46 -6.37 -2.44
CA VAL A 140 8.93 -6.73 -3.78
C VAL A 140 9.54 -5.51 -4.49
N GLY A 141 10.78 -5.65 -4.95
CA GLY A 141 11.44 -4.68 -5.83
C GLY A 141 11.27 -5.05 -7.30
N PHE A 142 11.09 -4.05 -8.16
CA PHE A 142 10.95 -4.22 -9.62
C PHE A 142 11.49 -3.00 -10.41
N GLY A 143 12.42 -2.26 -9.82
CA GLY A 143 13.13 -1.13 -10.41
C GLY A 143 14.26 -1.57 -11.35
N ALA A 144 15.43 -0.95 -11.23
CA ALA A 144 16.63 -1.37 -11.93
C ALA A 144 17.28 -2.55 -11.19
N ALA A 145 17.69 -3.60 -11.91
CA ALA A 145 18.28 -4.82 -11.32
C ALA A 145 17.49 -5.41 -10.13
N GLU A 146 16.14 -5.43 -10.26
CA GLU A 146 15.17 -5.88 -9.24
C GLU A 146 15.14 -5.04 -7.94
N MET A 147 15.83 -3.89 -7.87
CA MET A 147 15.90 -3.04 -6.67
C MET A 147 14.63 -2.19 -6.45
N GLY A 148 14.32 -1.90 -5.18
CA GLY A 148 13.18 -1.13 -4.68
C GLY A 148 13.14 0.37 -5.01
N ASN A 149 13.89 0.85 -6.02
CA ASN A 149 13.70 2.20 -6.54
C ASN A 149 12.34 2.37 -7.28
N LYS A 150 11.71 1.23 -7.59
CA LYS A 150 10.26 1.02 -7.80
C LYS A 150 9.92 -0.33 -7.19
N GLY A 151 8.78 -0.46 -6.52
CA GLY A 151 8.45 -1.63 -5.71
C GLY A 151 7.08 -1.58 -5.05
N ALA A 152 6.80 -2.56 -4.20
CA ALA A 152 5.62 -2.57 -3.33
C ALA A 152 5.93 -3.18 -1.96
N VAL A 153 5.24 -2.68 -0.92
CA VAL A 153 5.31 -3.18 0.46
C VAL A 153 3.90 -3.54 0.92
N GLY A 154 3.73 -4.75 1.43
CA GLY A 154 2.49 -5.28 1.96
C GLY A 154 2.52 -5.38 3.49
N LEU A 155 1.41 -5.03 4.14
CA LEU A 155 1.10 -5.42 5.51
C LEU A 155 -0.18 -6.23 5.52
N ARG A 156 -0.20 -7.34 6.26
CA ARG A 156 -1.39 -8.15 6.53
C ARG A 156 -1.56 -8.28 8.05
N MET A 157 -2.79 -8.28 8.53
CA MET A 157 -3.11 -8.41 9.95
C MET A 157 -4.50 -9.01 10.15
N LEU A 158 -4.76 -9.56 11.33
CA LEU A 158 -6.12 -9.80 11.82
C LEU A 158 -6.57 -8.58 12.63
N TYR A 159 -7.73 -8.01 12.30
CA TYR A 159 -8.40 -7.00 13.11
C TYR A 159 -9.48 -7.66 13.98
N GLU A 160 -9.43 -7.45 15.29
CA GLU A 160 -10.45 -7.87 16.26
C GLU A 160 -11.34 -6.67 16.63
N GLY A 161 -12.55 -6.61 16.08
CA GLY A 161 -13.60 -5.69 16.52
C GLY A 161 -14.41 -6.27 17.69
N ASP A 162 -15.34 -5.48 18.19
CA ASP A 162 -16.13 -5.85 19.38
C ASP A 162 -17.19 -6.94 19.06
N ASP A 163 -17.72 -6.93 17.83
CA ASP A 163 -18.73 -7.88 17.32
C ASP A 163 -18.22 -8.71 16.12
N GLY A 164 -16.91 -8.95 15.99
CA GLY A 164 -16.35 -9.80 14.94
C GLY A 164 -14.86 -9.57 14.65
N SER A 165 -14.28 -10.34 13.72
CA SER A 165 -12.90 -10.16 13.27
C SER A 165 -12.75 -10.36 11.76
N SER A 166 -11.71 -9.80 11.16
CA SER A 166 -11.40 -10.01 9.74
C SER A 166 -9.93 -9.77 9.40
N GLU A 167 -9.42 -10.43 8.36
CA GLU A 167 -8.05 -10.22 7.90
C GLU A 167 -7.96 -9.08 6.89
N LEU A 168 -7.10 -8.10 7.15
CA LEU A 168 -6.89 -6.94 6.30
C LEU A 168 -5.49 -6.99 5.68
N THR A 169 -5.41 -6.94 4.35
CA THR A 169 -4.17 -6.86 3.56
C THR A 169 -4.10 -5.50 2.87
N PHE A 170 -3.03 -4.75 3.09
CA PHE A 170 -2.76 -3.45 2.50
C PHE A 170 -1.45 -3.48 1.69
N VAL A 171 -1.44 -2.95 0.48
CA VAL A 171 -0.27 -2.90 -0.40
C VAL A 171 0.02 -1.47 -0.83
N ALA A 172 1.12 -0.91 -0.32
CA ALA A 172 1.71 0.33 -0.80
C ALA A 172 2.57 0.06 -2.03
N THR A 173 2.47 0.86 -3.10
CA THR A 173 3.31 0.66 -4.30
C THR A 173 3.74 1.94 -5.02
N HIS A 174 4.84 1.87 -5.76
CA HIS A 174 5.29 2.88 -6.70
C HIS A 174 5.65 2.20 -8.04
N LEU A 175 4.78 2.36 -9.05
CA LEU A 175 4.94 1.73 -10.37
C LEU A 175 5.79 2.58 -11.35
N ALA A 176 6.14 2.02 -12.52
CA ALA A 176 6.99 2.71 -13.50
C ALA A 176 6.40 4.03 -14.03
N ALA A 177 7.10 5.13 -13.75
CA ALA A 177 6.80 6.48 -14.24
C ALA A 177 7.07 6.68 -15.74
N MET A 178 6.71 7.87 -16.26
CA MET A 178 6.69 8.27 -17.68
C MET A 178 5.49 7.72 -18.48
N GLU A 179 5.00 8.52 -19.41
CA GLU A 179 3.80 8.28 -20.23
C GLU A 179 3.85 6.94 -20.97
N TRP A 180 4.95 6.69 -21.68
CA TRP A 180 5.15 5.51 -22.54
C TRP A 180 5.31 4.18 -21.78
N ASN A 181 5.61 4.21 -20.48
CA ASN A 181 5.87 3.01 -19.67
C ASN A 181 4.60 2.24 -19.26
N LEU A 182 3.49 2.38 -20.00
CA LEU A 182 2.24 1.68 -19.74
C LEU A 182 2.40 0.14 -19.67
N PRO A 183 3.09 -0.55 -20.61
CA PRO A 183 3.33 -1.98 -20.49
C PRO A 183 4.16 -2.34 -19.25
N ARG A 184 5.08 -1.45 -18.84
CA ARG A 184 5.92 -1.66 -17.66
C ARG A 184 5.14 -1.52 -16.36
N ARG A 185 4.12 -0.65 -16.28
CA ARG A 185 3.21 -0.58 -15.12
C ARG A 185 2.40 -1.88 -14.95
N ASN A 186 1.84 -2.41 -16.03
CA ASN A 186 1.15 -3.70 -16.00
C ASN A 186 2.12 -4.84 -15.61
N ALA A 187 3.35 -4.84 -16.14
CA ALA A 187 4.39 -5.81 -15.75
C ALA A 187 4.84 -5.66 -14.29
N ASN A 188 4.82 -4.44 -13.72
CA ASN A 188 5.08 -4.23 -12.29
C ASN A 188 3.95 -4.82 -11.44
N TRP A 189 2.68 -4.68 -11.83
CA TRP A 189 1.58 -5.39 -11.17
C TRP A 189 1.72 -6.91 -11.28
N ALA A 190 2.16 -7.44 -12.43
CA ALA A 190 2.47 -8.85 -12.59
C ALA A 190 3.61 -9.33 -11.66
N ALA A 191 4.65 -8.51 -11.45
CA ALA A 191 5.70 -8.78 -10.48
C ALA A 191 5.20 -8.78 -9.03
N ILE A 192 4.23 -7.93 -8.68
CA ILE A 192 3.59 -7.94 -7.36
C ILE A 192 2.82 -9.25 -7.14
N MET A 193 1.95 -9.65 -8.06
CA MET A 193 1.18 -10.91 -7.93
C MET A 193 2.08 -12.15 -7.83
N ARG A 194 3.17 -12.20 -8.61
CA ARG A 194 4.14 -13.32 -8.61
C ARG A 194 5.04 -13.35 -7.37
N GLY A 195 5.53 -12.19 -6.94
CA GLY A 195 6.65 -12.09 -5.98
C GLY A 195 6.29 -11.58 -4.58
N MET A 196 5.12 -10.97 -4.37
CA MET A 196 4.69 -10.54 -3.03
C MET A 196 4.03 -11.70 -2.28
N ALA A 197 4.82 -12.35 -1.43
CA ALA A 197 4.35 -13.39 -0.51
C ALA A 197 4.62 -12.99 0.96
N PHE A 198 3.63 -13.22 1.82
CA PHE A 198 3.62 -12.95 3.27
C PHE A 198 4.19 -14.11 4.12
N GLY A 199 4.80 -15.10 3.46
CA GLY A 199 5.54 -16.21 4.02
C GLY A 199 6.47 -16.77 2.93
N ASN A 200 7.44 -17.62 3.29
CA ASN A 200 8.38 -18.17 2.31
C ASN A 200 7.72 -19.30 1.48
N PRO A 201 7.53 -19.14 0.14
CA PRO A 201 6.97 -20.19 -0.72
C PRO A 201 7.82 -21.46 -0.78
N GLU A 202 9.14 -21.37 -0.53
CA GLU A 202 10.04 -22.52 -0.56
C GLU A 202 9.70 -23.56 0.51
N VAL A 203 9.16 -23.12 1.66
CA VAL A 203 8.73 -24.02 2.74
C VAL A 203 7.55 -24.87 2.28
N VAL A 204 6.56 -24.23 1.64
CA VAL A 204 5.38 -24.88 1.04
C VAL A 204 5.80 -25.84 -0.08
N VAL A 205 6.66 -25.39 -0.99
CA VAL A 205 7.19 -26.19 -2.11
C VAL A 205 8.00 -27.40 -1.63
N ASN A 206 8.83 -27.26 -0.59
CA ASN A 206 9.64 -28.36 -0.08
C ASN A 206 8.84 -29.32 0.80
N SER A 207 7.80 -28.83 1.51
CA SER A 207 6.82 -29.68 2.19
C SER A 207 6.09 -30.59 1.19
N TYR A 208 5.54 -30.01 0.11
CA TYR A 208 4.87 -30.76 -0.96
C TYR A 208 5.80 -31.76 -1.67
N LYS A 209 7.04 -31.36 -2.03
CA LYS A 209 8.04 -32.32 -2.58
C LYS A 209 8.29 -33.50 -1.65
N THR A 210 8.25 -33.29 -0.33
CA THR A 210 8.44 -34.35 0.67
C THR A 210 7.21 -35.26 0.76
N SER A 211 5.99 -34.71 0.67
CA SER A 211 4.75 -35.51 0.76
C SER A 211 4.49 -36.39 -0.46
N ILE A 212 4.92 -35.97 -1.66
CA ILE A 212 4.78 -36.76 -2.90
C ILE A 212 5.93 -37.77 -3.14
N THR A 213 6.95 -37.82 -2.28
CA THR A 213 8.09 -38.73 -2.47
C THR A 213 7.76 -40.13 -1.93
N PRO A 214 7.70 -41.19 -2.77
CA PRO A 214 7.28 -42.51 -2.32
C PRO A 214 8.24 -43.15 -1.32
N SER A 215 7.69 -43.79 -0.28
CA SER A 215 8.47 -44.60 0.65
C SER A 215 8.84 -45.95 0.01
N PRO A 216 10.12 -46.39 0.04
CA PRO A 216 10.56 -47.61 -0.66
C PRO A 216 10.08 -48.93 -0.01
N ALA A 217 9.13 -48.89 0.92
CA ALA A 217 8.59 -50.04 1.65
C ALA A 217 7.19 -50.49 1.19
N SER A 218 6.54 -49.76 0.27
CA SER A 218 5.15 -50.01 -0.14
C SER A 218 5.06 -50.58 -1.57
N THR A 219 5.22 -51.90 -1.70
CA THR A 219 4.93 -52.65 -2.93
C THR A 219 3.70 -53.54 -2.70
N PRO A 220 2.52 -53.23 -3.28
CA PRO A 220 1.29 -53.98 -3.02
C PRO A 220 1.27 -55.39 -3.64
N PRO A 221 0.39 -56.28 -3.17
CA PRO A 221 0.03 -57.51 -3.87
C PRO A 221 -0.53 -57.23 -5.28
N ALA A 222 -0.50 -58.25 -6.16
CA ALA A 222 -0.93 -58.12 -7.54
C ALA A 222 -2.46 -57.94 -7.71
N GLU A 223 -3.25 -58.34 -6.72
CA GLU A 223 -4.72 -58.35 -6.79
C GLU A 223 -5.33 -56.98 -6.47
N ASP A 224 -4.68 -56.18 -5.62
CA ASP A 224 -5.17 -54.86 -5.15
C ASP A 224 -4.80 -53.68 -6.09
N GLN A 225 -3.99 -53.93 -7.12
CA GLN A 225 -3.39 -52.87 -7.95
C GLN A 225 -4.36 -51.82 -8.53
N PRO A 226 -5.53 -52.16 -9.12
CA PRO A 226 -6.40 -51.15 -9.73
C PRO A 226 -7.12 -50.26 -8.71
N GLU A 227 -7.31 -50.72 -7.46
CA GLU A 227 -7.87 -49.87 -6.40
C GLU A 227 -6.75 -49.04 -5.76
N HIS A 228 -5.58 -49.62 -5.53
CA HIS A 228 -4.41 -48.93 -5.00
C HIS A 228 -3.92 -47.79 -5.93
N VAL A 229 -3.98 -47.96 -7.25
CA VAL A 229 -3.65 -46.87 -8.21
C VAL A 229 -4.62 -45.71 -8.07
N ARG A 230 -5.93 -45.97 -7.92
CA ARG A 230 -6.93 -44.90 -7.79
C ARG A 230 -6.83 -44.17 -6.45
N LEU A 231 -6.54 -44.90 -5.37
CA LEU A 231 -6.25 -44.30 -4.07
C LEU A 231 -4.99 -43.41 -4.11
N LEU A 232 -3.93 -43.83 -4.82
CA LEU A 232 -2.75 -42.98 -5.04
C LEU A 232 -3.07 -41.73 -5.88
N ASP A 233 -3.87 -41.85 -6.93
CA ASP A 233 -4.30 -40.70 -7.75
C ASP A 233 -5.13 -39.71 -6.91
N ASP A 234 -6.08 -40.20 -6.11
CA ASP A 234 -6.92 -39.38 -5.22
C ASP A 234 -6.07 -38.71 -4.11
N GLU A 235 -5.14 -39.42 -3.47
CA GLU A 235 -4.19 -38.85 -2.51
C GLU A 235 -3.29 -37.78 -3.14
N LEU A 236 -2.78 -38.01 -4.36
CA LEU A 236 -1.97 -37.04 -5.09
C LEU A 236 -2.76 -35.76 -5.41
N ASN A 237 -4.02 -35.91 -5.83
CA ASN A 237 -4.92 -34.79 -6.09
C ASN A 237 -5.21 -33.98 -4.81
N GLU A 238 -5.45 -34.64 -3.68
CA GLU A 238 -5.59 -33.96 -2.39
C GLU A 238 -4.32 -33.21 -1.98
N GLN A 239 -3.14 -33.84 -2.08
CA GLN A 239 -1.87 -33.18 -1.76
C GLN A 239 -1.62 -31.96 -2.66
N HIS A 240 -1.93 -32.08 -3.96
CA HIS A 240 -1.79 -30.97 -4.91
C HIS A 240 -2.73 -29.80 -4.60
N SER A 241 -3.99 -30.10 -4.25
CA SER A 241 -4.97 -29.08 -3.83
C SER A 241 -4.52 -28.34 -2.56
N ARG A 242 -4.00 -29.06 -1.56
CA ARG A 242 -3.47 -28.46 -0.32
C ARG A 242 -2.26 -27.56 -0.61
N PHE A 243 -1.33 -28.00 -1.47
CA PHE A 243 -0.18 -27.22 -1.92
C PHE A 243 -0.58 -25.92 -2.63
N GLN A 244 -1.56 -25.97 -3.55
CA GLN A 244 -2.12 -24.76 -4.18
C GLN A 244 -2.75 -23.83 -3.15
N GLN A 245 -3.49 -24.36 -2.17
CA GLN A 245 -4.14 -23.57 -1.11
C GLN A 245 -3.12 -22.89 -0.19
N GLU A 246 -2.04 -23.57 0.20
CA GLU A 246 -0.96 -22.99 1.01
C GLU A 246 -0.24 -21.84 0.27
N LEU A 247 0.04 -22.00 -1.03
CA LEU A 247 0.56 -20.91 -1.87
C LEU A 247 -0.45 -19.74 -1.95
N HIS A 248 -1.73 -20.02 -2.19
CA HIS A 248 -2.77 -18.99 -2.22
C HIS A 248 -2.85 -18.21 -0.89
N ASN A 249 -2.70 -18.90 0.24
CA ASN A 249 -2.73 -18.30 1.58
C ASN A 249 -1.58 -17.32 1.85
N ILE A 250 -0.37 -17.54 1.30
CA ILE A 250 0.75 -16.60 1.42
C ILE A 250 0.73 -15.48 0.36
N SER A 251 -0.06 -15.62 -0.71
CA SER A 251 -0.17 -14.63 -1.80
C SER A 251 -0.70 -13.25 -1.35
N VAL A 252 -0.64 -12.27 -2.26
CA VAL A 252 -1.36 -10.99 -2.11
C VAL A 252 -2.89 -11.15 -2.08
N PHE A 253 -3.44 -12.16 -2.75
CA PHE A 253 -4.88 -12.41 -2.89
C PHE A 253 -5.42 -13.44 -1.87
N LYS A 254 -4.85 -13.52 -0.66
CA LYS A 254 -5.22 -14.51 0.36
C LYS A 254 -6.76 -14.67 0.45
N PRO A 255 -7.31 -15.88 0.28
CA PRO A 255 -8.76 -16.08 0.11
C PRO A 255 -9.62 -15.53 1.26
N THR A 256 -9.04 -15.49 2.46
CA THR A 256 -9.67 -15.14 3.73
C THR A 256 -9.56 -13.66 4.11
N SER A 257 -9.02 -12.80 3.23
CA SER A 257 -8.69 -11.39 3.55
C SER A 257 -9.30 -10.36 2.59
N HIS A 258 -9.67 -9.20 3.14
CA HIS A 258 -9.88 -7.97 2.37
C HIS A 258 -8.54 -7.43 1.87
N LEU A 259 -8.44 -7.16 0.56
CA LEU A 259 -7.24 -6.58 -0.05
C LEU A 259 -7.48 -5.13 -0.47
N PHE A 260 -6.58 -4.23 -0.06
CA PHE A 260 -6.47 -2.85 -0.51
C PHE A 260 -5.09 -2.60 -1.14
N VAL A 261 -5.05 -1.84 -2.24
CA VAL A 261 -3.82 -1.45 -2.95
C VAL A 261 -3.84 0.06 -3.15
N ALA A 262 -2.83 0.77 -2.66
CA ALA A 262 -2.71 2.22 -2.79
C ALA A 262 -1.31 2.65 -3.23
N GLY A 263 -1.20 3.67 -4.06
CA GLY A 263 0.12 4.14 -4.47
C GLY A 263 0.14 5.21 -5.54
N ASP A 264 1.34 5.73 -5.81
CA ASP A 264 1.69 6.31 -7.12
C ASP A 264 1.78 5.15 -8.13
N LEU A 265 0.62 4.80 -8.68
CA LEU A 265 0.46 3.80 -9.73
C LEU A 265 0.96 4.33 -11.09
N ASN A 266 1.30 5.63 -11.17
CA ASN A 266 1.95 6.29 -12.30
C ASN A 266 1.24 6.18 -13.67
N TYR A 267 0.00 5.70 -13.72
CA TYR A 267 -0.84 5.68 -14.92
C TYR A 267 -1.20 7.11 -15.34
N ARG A 268 -1.25 7.35 -16.64
CA ARG A 268 -1.38 8.69 -17.25
C ARG A 268 -2.60 8.74 -18.17
N ILE A 269 -2.97 9.93 -18.67
CA ILE A 269 -3.98 10.05 -19.74
C ILE A 269 -3.42 9.78 -21.16
N SER A 270 -2.10 9.84 -21.33
CA SER A 270 -1.42 9.68 -22.63
C SER A 270 -0.22 8.72 -22.53
N THR A 271 0.13 8.07 -23.64
CA THR A 271 1.38 7.30 -23.82
C THR A 271 2.54 8.17 -24.33
N THR A 272 2.30 9.44 -24.66
CA THR A 272 3.29 10.42 -25.12
C THR A 272 3.23 11.72 -24.32
N SER A 273 4.36 12.43 -24.24
CA SER A 273 4.43 13.78 -23.66
C SER A 273 3.54 14.78 -24.42
N PRO A 274 3.07 15.87 -23.77
CA PRO A 274 2.26 16.88 -24.44
C PRO A 274 3.05 17.62 -25.54
N PRO A 275 2.48 17.83 -26.75
CA PRO A 275 2.99 18.81 -27.70
C PRO A 275 2.77 20.25 -27.20
N PRO A 276 3.42 21.27 -27.79
CA PRO A 276 3.33 22.66 -27.31
C PRO A 276 1.93 23.29 -27.30
N SER A 277 1.00 22.75 -28.10
CA SER A 277 -0.41 23.17 -28.17
C SER A 277 -1.37 22.14 -27.55
N ALA A 278 -0.91 21.37 -26.57
CA ALA A 278 -1.75 20.40 -25.86
C ALA A 278 -2.83 21.11 -25.03
N ALA A 279 -4.06 20.61 -25.11
CA ALA A 279 -5.08 20.90 -24.13
C ALA A 279 -4.71 20.28 -22.78
N PHE A 280 -4.88 21.02 -21.70
CA PHE A 280 -4.67 20.56 -20.32
C PHE A 280 -5.96 20.66 -19.51
N PRO A 281 -6.21 19.73 -18.56
CA PRO A 281 -7.33 19.81 -17.64
C PRO A 281 -7.40 21.16 -16.91
N SER A 282 -8.60 21.71 -16.80
CA SER A 282 -8.96 22.83 -15.94
C SER A 282 -9.70 22.35 -14.69
N LEU A 283 -9.56 23.08 -13.58
CA LEU A 283 -10.37 22.88 -12.38
C LEU A 283 -11.64 23.76 -12.37
N ASP A 284 -11.74 24.71 -13.30
CA ASP A 284 -12.91 25.55 -13.50
C ASP A 284 -14.04 24.76 -14.21
N PRO A 285 -15.23 24.59 -13.59
CA PRO A 285 -16.36 23.89 -14.19
C PRO A 285 -16.91 24.54 -15.46
N GLU A 286 -16.73 25.86 -15.65
CA GLU A 286 -17.21 26.59 -16.83
C GLU A 286 -16.23 26.49 -18.02
N SER A 287 -15.13 25.75 -17.85
CA SER A 287 -14.10 25.59 -18.88
C SER A 287 -14.42 24.46 -19.86
N GLU A 288 -14.25 24.71 -21.17
CA GLU A 288 -14.26 23.67 -22.21
C GLU A 288 -13.25 22.52 -21.98
N ASN A 289 -12.30 22.71 -21.05
CA ASN A 289 -11.30 21.72 -20.66
C ASN A 289 -11.50 21.22 -19.21
N TYR A 290 -12.71 21.30 -18.65
CA TYR A 290 -12.97 20.83 -17.29
C TYR A 290 -12.54 19.36 -17.09
N TYR A 291 -11.84 19.09 -15.97
CA TYR A 291 -11.05 17.86 -15.83
C TYR A 291 -11.79 16.51 -16.00
N PRO A 292 -13.10 16.33 -15.69
CA PRO A 292 -13.75 15.03 -15.85
C PRO A 292 -13.72 14.52 -17.30
N ASP A 293 -13.76 15.41 -18.28
CA ASP A 293 -13.68 15.06 -19.71
C ASP A 293 -12.30 14.53 -20.12
N PHE A 294 -11.28 14.64 -19.27
CA PHE A 294 -9.99 13.98 -19.42
C PHE A 294 -9.91 12.65 -18.68
N PHE A 295 -10.76 12.38 -17.68
CA PHE A 295 -10.70 11.13 -16.90
C PHE A 295 -11.04 9.89 -17.73
N ARG A 296 -11.89 10.00 -18.76
CA ARG A 296 -12.13 8.94 -19.76
C ARG A 296 -10.86 8.48 -20.51
N LEU A 297 -9.79 9.28 -20.47
CA LEU A 297 -8.48 8.96 -21.04
C LEU A 297 -7.54 8.27 -20.03
N ASP A 298 -7.92 8.10 -18.76
CA ASP A 298 -7.11 7.40 -17.75
C ASP A 298 -6.69 6.02 -18.24
N GLN A 299 -5.39 5.73 -18.20
CA GLN A 299 -4.87 4.41 -18.53
C GLN A 299 -5.27 3.37 -17.48
N LEU A 300 -5.30 3.69 -16.17
CA LEU A 300 -5.58 2.67 -15.15
C LEU A 300 -6.99 2.09 -15.33
N THR A 301 -7.99 2.96 -15.44
CA THR A 301 -9.38 2.57 -15.70
C THR A 301 -9.49 1.71 -16.95
N ARG A 302 -8.82 2.08 -18.05
CA ARG A 302 -8.87 1.34 -19.32
C ARG A 302 -8.14 -0.01 -19.28
N GLU A 303 -6.99 -0.10 -18.61
CA GLU A 303 -6.23 -1.36 -18.47
C GLU A 303 -6.92 -2.33 -17.49
N ARG A 304 -7.45 -1.81 -16.37
CA ARG A 304 -8.16 -2.60 -15.34
C ARG A 304 -9.47 -3.15 -15.89
N ASN A 305 -10.30 -2.31 -16.50
CA ASN A 305 -11.59 -2.74 -17.07
C ASN A 305 -11.40 -3.73 -18.24
N ALA A 306 -10.22 -3.76 -18.87
CA ALA A 306 -9.85 -4.72 -19.89
C ALA A 306 -9.01 -5.92 -19.36
N GLY A 307 -8.93 -6.09 -18.04
CA GLY A 307 -8.32 -7.26 -17.40
C GLY A 307 -6.81 -7.42 -17.62
N ARG A 308 -6.05 -6.31 -17.78
CA ARG A 308 -4.59 -6.33 -18.01
C ARG A 308 -3.75 -5.92 -16.80
N THR A 309 -4.38 -5.41 -15.74
CA THR A 309 -3.74 -4.94 -14.51
C THR A 309 -4.76 -4.85 -13.38
N LEU A 310 -4.30 -4.79 -12.12
CA LEU A 310 -5.13 -4.68 -10.91
C LEU A 310 -6.31 -5.70 -10.90
N HIS A 311 -6.02 -6.94 -11.29
CA HIS A 311 -7.02 -8.00 -11.53
C HIS A 311 -7.98 -8.21 -10.35
N GLY A 312 -9.29 -8.13 -10.63
CA GLY A 312 -10.36 -8.28 -9.64
C GLY A 312 -10.58 -7.09 -8.71
N LEU A 313 -9.62 -6.15 -8.60
CA LEU A 313 -9.81 -4.95 -7.79
C LEU A 313 -10.80 -3.98 -8.44
N SER A 314 -11.63 -3.38 -7.60
CA SER A 314 -12.51 -2.26 -7.91
C SER A 314 -11.91 -0.95 -7.38
N GLU A 315 -12.49 0.16 -7.80
CA GLU A 315 -12.11 1.51 -7.38
C GLU A 315 -13.39 2.32 -7.22
N HIS A 316 -13.45 3.18 -6.20
CA HIS A 316 -14.58 4.10 -6.05
C HIS A 316 -14.53 5.22 -7.13
N GLU A 317 -15.64 5.92 -7.33
CA GLU A 317 -15.72 6.95 -8.37
C GLU A 317 -14.73 8.09 -8.12
N VAL A 318 -13.82 8.34 -9.06
CA VAL A 318 -12.85 9.44 -8.99
C VAL A 318 -13.56 10.75 -9.31
N ARG A 319 -13.93 11.49 -8.26
CA ARG A 319 -14.60 12.81 -8.32
C ARG A 319 -13.65 13.98 -8.01
N PHE A 320 -12.35 13.73 -7.99
CA PHE A 320 -11.29 14.69 -7.66
C PHE A 320 -10.41 15.01 -8.89
N PRO A 321 -9.79 16.21 -8.96
CA PRO A 321 -8.94 16.61 -10.09
C PRO A 321 -7.61 15.81 -10.17
N PRO A 322 -6.86 15.90 -11.28
CA PRO A 322 -5.58 15.22 -11.45
C PRO A 322 -4.61 15.47 -10.29
N THR A 323 -3.94 14.43 -9.81
CA THR A 323 -3.08 14.50 -8.61
C THR A 323 -1.64 14.87 -8.92
N TYR A 324 -1.26 14.83 -10.19
CA TYR A 324 0.06 15.09 -10.75
C TYR A 324 -0.11 15.76 -12.13
N LYS A 325 0.83 16.53 -12.69
CA LYS A 325 2.07 17.06 -12.10
C LYS A 325 1.92 18.55 -11.84
N TYR A 326 2.23 18.97 -10.61
CA TYR A 326 2.19 20.36 -10.21
C TYR A 326 3.57 21.04 -10.30
N ASP A 327 3.62 22.21 -10.95
CA ASP A 327 4.68 23.20 -10.75
C ASP A 327 4.25 24.08 -9.56
N VAL A 328 4.78 23.81 -8.37
CA VAL A 328 4.59 24.65 -7.18
C VAL A 328 5.23 26.02 -7.39
N LEU A 329 4.46 27.09 -7.20
CA LEU A 329 4.91 28.47 -7.38
C LEU A 329 5.46 29.07 -6.07
N PRO A 330 6.32 30.10 -6.13
CA PRO A 330 6.81 30.78 -4.93
C PRO A 330 5.69 31.32 -4.03
N GLN A 331 5.94 31.35 -2.72
CA GLN A 331 5.03 31.99 -1.76
C GLN A 331 4.87 33.48 -2.08
N ARG A 332 3.67 34.02 -1.85
CA ARG A 332 3.40 35.45 -2.08
C ARG A 332 4.22 36.32 -1.10
N PRO A 333 4.98 37.33 -1.57
CA PRO A 333 5.79 38.17 -0.67
C PRO A 333 4.93 38.86 0.41
N GLY A 334 5.34 38.75 1.67
CA GLY A 334 4.73 39.45 2.81
C GLY A 334 3.78 38.62 3.68
N THR A 335 3.38 37.41 3.28
CA THR A 335 2.56 36.53 4.14
C THR A 335 3.42 35.83 5.21
N GLN A 336 3.12 36.06 6.49
CA GLN A 336 3.69 35.29 7.61
C GLN A 336 2.78 34.14 8.10
N GLU A 337 1.58 34.02 7.52
CA GLU A 337 0.59 33.01 7.89
C GLU A 337 0.90 31.62 7.30
N LEU A 338 0.25 30.59 7.85
CA LEU A 338 0.36 29.22 7.39
C LEU A 338 -0.31 29.06 6.01
N GLU A 339 0.50 28.77 4.99
CA GLU A 339 0.04 28.66 3.59
C GLU A 339 -0.70 27.33 3.33
N LEU A 340 -1.97 27.28 3.72
CA LEU A 340 -2.85 26.11 3.52
C LEU A 340 -3.31 25.93 2.07
N ASP A 341 -3.35 26.99 1.28
CA ASP A 341 -3.56 26.95 -0.18
C ASP A 341 -2.29 27.41 -0.89
N VAL A 342 -1.50 26.44 -1.35
CA VAL A 342 -0.21 26.68 -2.00
C VAL A 342 -0.45 27.06 -3.47
N PRO A 343 0.07 28.17 -3.99
CA PRO A 343 -0.08 28.52 -5.40
C PRO A 343 0.68 27.52 -6.29
N TRP A 344 0.01 27.00 -7.31
CA TRP A 344 0.57 26.07 -8.29
C TRP A 344 0.05 26.34 -9.71
N LYS A 345 0.66 25.69 -10.69
CA LYS A 345 0.11 25.49 -12.06
C LYS A 345 0.39 24.06 -12.50
N PHE A 346 -0.27 23.57 -13.56
CA PHE A 346 0.13 22.29 -14.15
C PHE A 346 1.46 22.41 -14.90
N ALA A 347 2.31 21.39 -14.77
CA ALA A 347 3.65 21.36 -15.35
C ALA A 347 3.59 21.08 -16.87
N ALA A 348 3.76 22.11 -17.70
CA ALA A 348 3.54 22.06 -19.15
C ALA A 348 4.35 21.01 -19.95
N HIS A 349 5.33 20.34 -19.34
CA HIS A 349 6.11 19.26 -19.94
C HIS A 349 5.57 17.85 -19.61
N ARG A 350 4.45 17.74 -18.88
CA ARG A 350 3.71 16.50 -18.58
C ARG A 350 2.22 16.71 -18.77
N TYR A 351 1.52 15.66 -19.20
CA TYR A 351 0.07 15.65 -19.04
C TYR A 351 -0.28 15.45 -17.57
N PRO A 352 -1.20 16.26 -17.00
CA PRO A 352 -1.78 15.96 -15.72
C PRO A 352 -2.51 14.60 -15.74
N GLY A 353 -2.50 13.90 -14.62
CA GLY A 353 -3.15 12.60 -14.49
C GLY A 353 -3.39 12.21 -13.04
N TRP A 354 -4.18 11.14 -12.89
CA TRP A 354 -4.52 10.51 -11.62
C TRP A 354 -3.55 9.37 -11.36
N THR A 355 -2.33 9.75 -11.00
CA THR A 355 -1.22 8.83 -10.71
C THR A 355 -1.40 8.15 -9.35
N ASP A 356 -1.96 8.87 -8.39
CA ASP A 356 -2.09 8.49 -6.98
C ASP A 356 -3.51 7.94 -6.77
N ARG A 357 -3.64 6.66 -6.37
CA ARG A 357 -4.91 5.93 -6.40
C ARG A 357 -5.05 4.96 -5.24
N VAL A 358 -6.29 4.59 -4.89
CA VAL A 358 -6.63 3.55 -3.92
C VAL A 358 -7.69 2.61 -4.51
N LEU A 359 -7.39 1.31 -4.54
CA LEU A 359 -8.25 0.24 -5.07
C LEU A 359 -8.42 -0.86 -4.03
N PHE A 360 -9.48 -1.65 -4.14
CA PHE A 360 -9.77 -2.74 -3.20
C PHE A 360 -10.49 -3.92 -3.86
N LEU A 361 -10.37 -5.12 -3.28
CA LEU A 361 -11.27 -6.22 -3.61
C LEU A 361 -12.63 -5.99 -2.95
N GLU A 362 -13.68 -6.03 -3.75
CA GLU A 362 -15.06 -6.05 -3.29
C GLU A 362 -15.35 -7.24 -2.36
N VAL A 363 -16.44 -7.17 -1.61
CA VAL A 363 -16.96 -8.37 -0.92
C VAL A 363 -17.41 -9.39 -1.97
N PRO A 364 -16.99 -10.66 -1.89
CA PRO A 364 -17.16 -11.63 -2.97
C PRO A 364 -18.63 -12.03 -3.15
N SER A 365 -18.97 -12.52 -4.34
CA SER A 365 -20.35 -12.85 -4.71
C SER A 365 -20.96 -13.98 -3.88
N TRP A 366 -20.17 -14.92 -3.36
CA TRP A 366 -20.68 -16.02 -2.52
C TRP A 366 -21.16 -15.59 -1.13
N LEU A 367 -20.85 -14.36 -0.69
CA LEU A 367 -21.40 -13.75 0.52
C LEU A 367 -22.62 -12.87 0.28
N LYS A 368 -23.03 -12.68 -0.98
CA LYS A 368 -24.19 -11.86 -1.36
C LYS A 368 -25.42 -12.75 -1.48
N LYS A 369 -26.43 -12.48 -0.64
CA LYS A 369 -27.70 -13.22 -0.58
C LYS A 369 -28.81 -12.51 -1.37
N GLY A 370 -28.57 -11.27 -1.81
CA GLY A 370 -29.51 -10.45 -2.56
C GLY A 370 -30.32 -9.48 -1.70
N ASP A 371 -29.99 -9.35 -0.42
CA ASP A 371 -30.68 -8.48 0.54
C ASP A 371 -29.91 -7.18 0.80
N ASP A 372 -30.59 -6.12 1.28
CA ASP A 372 -29.96 -4.85 1.73
C ASP A 372 -28.87 -5.03 2.82
N LYS A 373 -28.91 -6.19 3.50
CA LYS A 373 -27.98 -6.62 4.55
C LYS A 373 -26.68 -7.25 4.01
N ASP A 374 -26.56 -7.44 2.69
CA ASP A 374 -25.36 -8.02 2.10
C ASP A 374 -24.11 -7.20 2.47
N PRO A 375 -23.06 -7.85 3.01
CA PRO A 375 -21.84 -7.17 3.40
C PRO A 375 -21.18 -6.51 2.19
N ARG A 376 -20.75 -5.26 2.37
CA ARG A 376 -20.10 -4.42 1.35
C ARG A 376 -19.13 -3.45 2.02
N ILE A 377 -18.10 -3.04 1.30
CA ILE A 377 -17.22 -1.95 1.74
C ILE A 377 -17.96 -0.63 1.49
N ASN A 378 -18.34 0.06 2.56
CA ASN A 378 -19.09 1.31 2.47
C ASN A 378 -18.12 2.50 2.38
N VAL A 379 -17.82 2.95 1.18
CA VAL A 379 -16.94 4.10 0.96
C VAL A 379 -17.63 5.38 1.42
N ARG A 380 -17.07 6.02 2.46
CA ARG A 380 -17.52 7.32 2.99
C ARG A 380 -16.95 8.49 2.20
N ALA A 381 -15.71 8.36 1.71
CA ALA A 381 -15.03 9.38 0.90
C ALA A 381 -13.92 8.77 0.02
N TYR A 382 -13.72 9.31 -1.18
CA TYR A 382 -12.53 9.06 -2.01
C TYR A 382 -12.15 10.39 -2.70
N ASP A 383 -11.08 11.03 -2.21
CA ASP A 383 -10.80 12.45 -2.51
C ASP A 383 -9.29 12.75 -2.41
N CYS A 384 -8.85 13.95 -2.79
CA CYS A 384 -7.46 14.38 -2.71
C CYS A 384 -7.25 15.68 -1.90
N LEU A 385 -6.33 15.64 -0.94
CA LEU A 385 -5.93 16.79 -0.13
C LEU A 385 -5.28 17.87 -1.01
N PRO A 386 -5.24 19.16 -0.59
CA PRO A 386 -4.61 20.23 -1.37
C PRO A 386 -3.12 19.97 -1.70
N VAL A 387 -2.57 20.76 -2.62
CA VAL A 387 -1.15 20.69 -2.97
C VAL A 387 -0.30 21.14 -1.77
N LEU A 388 0.69 20.33 -1.38
CA LEU A 388 1.69 20.72 -0.40
C LEU A 388 2.96 21.21 -1.10
N ARG A 389 3.54 22.31 -0.59
CA ARG A 389 4.74 22.96 -1.13
C ARG A 389 5.98 22.05 -1.26
N MET A 390 5.97 20.88 -0.62
CA MET A 390 7.06 19.90 -0.60
C MET A 390 7.01 18.83 -1.71
N SER A 391 5.93 18.76 -2.51
CA SER A 391 5.73 17.74 -3.56
C SER A 391 5.06 18.31 -4.83
N ASP A 392 5.28 17.66 -5.97
CA ASP A 392 4.58 17.86 -7.24
C ASP A 392 3.33 16.97 -7.40
N HIS A 393 2.97 16.22 -6.34
CA HIS A 393 1.76 15.41 -6.21
C HIS A 393 0.80 15.95 -5.14
N ARG A 394 -0.48 15.55 -5.20
CA ARG A 394 -1.48 15.70 -4.12
C ARG A 394 -1.66 14.39 -3.36
N PRO A 395 -1.79 14.39 -2.02
CA PRO A 395 -2.20 13.22 -1.27
C PRO A 395 -3.62 12.78 -1.65
N VAL A 396 -3.87 11.48 -1.82
CA VAL A 396 -5.19 10.90 -2.12
C VAL A 396 -5.59 9.98 -0.98
N PHE A 397 -6.85 9.98 -0.57
CA PHE A 397 -7.34 9.09 0.47
C PHE A 397 -8.67 8.44 0.14
N LEU A 398 -8.81 7.18 0.56
CA LEU A 398 -10.05 6.45 0.66
C LEU A 398 -10.42 6.33 2.14
N ARG A 399 -11.64 6.70 2.52
CA ARG A 399 -12.23 6.34 3.81
C ARG A 399 -13.42 5.42 3.60
N ALA A 400 -13.45 4.29 4.30
CA ALA A 400 -14.51 3.31 4.16
C ALA A 400 -14.76 2.52 5.44
N ASP A 401 -16.02 2.09 5.64
CA ASP A 401 -16.35 1.04 6.58
C ASP A 401 -16.08 -0.32 5.90
N VAL A 402 -15.14 -1.09 6.46
CA VAL A 402 -14.82 -2.44 5.98
C VAL A 402 -15.55 -3.45 6.87
N PRO A 403 -16.43 -4.30 6.33
CA PRO A 403 -17.20 -5.23 7.16
C PRO A 403 -16.29 -6.28 7.81
N LEU A 404 -16.59 -6.64 9.07
CA LEU A 404 -15.84 -7.64 9.82
C LEU A 404 -16.33 -9.03 9.45
N ILE A 405 -15.79 -9.58 8.36
CA ILE A 405 -16.13 -10.91 7.86
C ILE A 405 -15.08 -11.92 8.38
N ALA A 406 -15.54 -12.96 9.06
CA ALA A 406 -14.66 -13.97 9.63
C ALA A 406 -13.84 -14.69 8.53
N PRO A 407 -12.57 -15.07 8.78
CA PRO A 407 -11.71 -15.69 7.77
C PRO A 407 -12.33 -16.89 7.04
N GLY A 408 -13.04 -17.76 7.78
CA GLY A 408 -13.74 -18.93 7.21
C GLY A 408 -14.99 -18.61 6.38
N GLU A 409 -15.56 -17.41 6.51
CA GLU A 409 -16.69 -16.93 5.69
C GLU A 409 -16.21 -16.19 4.44
N MET A 410 -15.09 -15.45 4.53
CA MET A 410 -14.49 -14.77 3.37
C MET A 410 -14.00 -15.79 2.31
N ALA A 411 -13.51 -16.95 2.75
CA ALA A 411 -13.04 -18.04 1.88
C ALA A 411 -14.09 -18.46 0.81
N PRO A 412 -13.66 -18.83 -0.41
CA PRO A 412 -14.55 -19.42 -1.40
C PRO A 412 -15.05 -20.79 -0.90
N PRO A 413 -16.37 -21.06 -0.95
CA PRO A 413 -16.90 -22.39 -0.63
C PRO A 413 -16.56 -23.38 -1.74
N SER A 414 -16.46 -24.67 -1.41
CA SER A 414 -16.11 -25.75 -2.36
C SER A 414 -17.06 -25.93 -3.55
N SER A 415 -18.19 -25.23 -3.57
CA SER A 415 -19.14 -25.17 -4.69
C SER A 415 -18.86 -24.04 -5.70
N VAL A 416 -17.95 -23.11 -5.39
CA VAL A 416 -17.47 -22.11 -6.35
C VAL A 416 -16.34 -22.73 -7.16
N ASP A 417 -16.64 -23.06 -8.41
CA ASP A 417 -15.67 -23.51 -9.40
C ASP A 417 -14.56 -22.44 -9.59
N PRO A 418 -13.29 -22.74 -9.25
CA PRO A 418 -12.18 -21.80 -9.40
C PRO A 418 -11.86 -21.47 -10.86
N ASP A 419 -12.07 -22.40 -11.80
CA ASP A 419 -11.80 -22.19 -13.22
C ASP A 419 -12.81 -21.21 -13.87
N VAL A 420 -14.05 -21.22 -13.39
CA VAL A 420 -15.13 -20.32 -13.84
C VAL A 420 -15.11 -18.97 -13.11
N SER A 421 -14.63 -18.92 -11.86
CA SER A 421 -14.61 -17.70 -11.06
C SER A 421 -13.63 -16.65 -11.59
N LYS A 422 -14.05 -15.39 -11.61
CA LYS A 422 -13.20 -14.22 -11.90
C LYS A 422 -12.66 -13.55 -10.64
N ASP A 423 -12.99 -14.06 -9.46
CA ASP A 423 -12.53 -13.52 -8.18
C ASP A 423 -11.12 -14.06 -7.85
N PRO A 424 -10.11 -13.19 -7.65
CA PRO A 424 -8.75 -13.63 -7.35
C PRO A 424 -8.63 -14.55 -6.13
N ARG A 425 -9.57 -14.46 -5.16
CA ARG A 425 -9.60 -15.31 -3.95
C ARG A 425 -10.06 -16.74 -4.24
N ALA A 426 -10.78 -16.96 -5.34
CA ALA A 426 -11.12 -18.31 -5.81
C ALA A 426 -9.97 -18.90 -6.63
N ARG A 427 -9.40 -18.11 -7.55
CA ARG A 427 -8.27 -18.51 -8.40
C ARG A 427 -7.27 -17.39 -8.55
N LEU A 428 -6.00 -17.67 -8.22
CA LEU A 428 -4.89 -16.77 -8.47
C LEU A 428 -4.82 -16.39 -9.97
N PRO A 429 -4.85 -15.09 -10.33
CA PRO A 429 -4.71 -14.65 -11.72
C PRO A 429 -3.35 -14.98 -12.34
N VAL A 430 -2.32 -15.20 -11.51
CA VAL A 430 -0.96 -15.59 -11.90
C VAL A 430 -0.37 -16.43 -10.78
N GLU A 431 0.36 -17.49 -11.13
CA GLU A 431 1.11 -18.34 -10.18
C GLU A 431 2.18 -17.54 -9.41
N ILE A 432 2.44 -17.95 -8.17
CA ILE A 432 3.55 -17.44 -7.35
C ILE A 432 4.88 -17.96 -7.92
N ASP A 433 5.91 -17.11 -7.85
CA ASP A 433 7.29 -17.40 -8.24
C ASP A 433 8.11 -17.67 -6.96
N PRO A 434 8.43 -18.93 -6.60
CA PRO A 434 9.16 -19.23 -5.37
C PRO A 434 10.58 -18.67 -5.39
N GLU A 435 11.25 -18.71 -6.55
CA GLU A 435 12.62 -18.23 -6.74
C GLU A 435 12.73 -16.70 -6.62
N ALA A 436 11.61 -15.97 -6.69
CA ALA A 436 11.55 -14.56 -6.33
C ALA A 436 11.82 -14.31 -4.83
N TRP A 437 11.78 -15.33 -3.96
CA TRP A 437 12.17 -15.19 -2.55
C TRP A 437 13.68 -14.92 -2.40
N GLU A 438 14.54 -15.81 -2.89
CA GLU A 438 16.00 -15.60 -2.84
C GLU A 438 16.45 -14.35 -3.62
N ARG A 439 15.87 -14.11 -4.80
CA ARG A 439 16.20 -12.93 -5.62
C ARG A 439 15.92 -11.62 -4.89
N ARG A 440 14.78 -11.49 -4.19
CA ARG A 440 14.49 -10.32 -3.35
C ARG A 440 15.48 -10.19 -2.19
N ALA A 441 15.79 -11.27 -1.49
CA ALA A 441 16.79 -11.25 -0.42
C ALA A 441 18.18 -10.83 -0.94
N ALA A 442 18.56 -11.23 -2.15
CA ALA A 442 19.78 -10.78 -2.82
C ALA A 442 19.70 -9.31 -3.28
N ALA A 443 18.55 -8.84 -3.77
CA ALA A 443 18.32 -7.45 -4.15
C ALA A 443 18.42 -6.52 -2.92
N ARG A 444 17.78 -6.86 -1.80
CA ARG A 444 17.84 -6.09 -0.55
C ARG A 444 19.27 -5.95 -0.01
N ARG A 445 20.11 -6.99 -0.14
CA ARG A 445 21.56 -6.90 0.17
C ARG A 445 22.28 -5.90 -0.74
N LYS A 446 22.02 -5.92 -2.05
CA LYS A 446 22.59 -4.95 -3.01
C LYS A 446 22.12 -3.52 -2.73
N GLU A 447 20.85 -3.32 -2.34
CA GLU A 447 20.32 -2.03 -1.94
C GLU A 447 21.07 -1.46 -0.75
N VAL A 448 21.18 -2.19 0.36
CA VAL A 448 21.86 -1.70 1.57
C VAL A 448 23.32 -1.32 1.27
N MET A 449 24.04 -2.13 0.48
CA MET A 449 25.39 -1.79 0.01
C MET A 449 25.42 -0.50 -0.82
N ALA A 450 24.57 -0.40 -1.85
CA ALA A 450 24.48 0.79 -2.69
C ALA A 450 24.04 2.04 -1.90
N GLY A 451 23.18 1.88 -0.90
CA GLY A 451 22.72 2.91 0.01
C GLY A 451 23.87 3.48 0.84
N TRP A 452 24.69 2.61 1.44
CA TRP A 452 25.90 3.03 2.16
C TRP A 452 26.95 3.67 1.23
N SER A 453 27.14 3.15 0.01
CA SER A 453 28.03 3.77 -0.98
C SER A 453 27.55 5.18 -1.38
N MET A 454 26.26 5.36 -1.67
CA MET A 454 25.68 6.67 -1.96
C MET A 454 25.76 7.60 -0.74
N TYR A 455 25.54 7.10 0.46
CA TYR A 455 25.66 7.89 1.69
C TYR A 455 27.10 8.41 1.89
N LEU A 456 28.08 7.51 1.88
CA LEU A 456 29.48 7.84 2.16
C LEU A 456 30.10 8.79 1.11
N TRP A 457 29.75 8.63 -0.17
CA TRP A 457 30.32 9.44 -1.26
C TRP A 457 29.46 10.64 -1.71
N SER A 458 28.22 10.80 -1.24
CA SER A 458 27.33 11.90 -1.67
C SER A 458 26.68 12.72 -0.55
N THR A 459 27.10 12.53 0.71
CA THR A 459 26.69 13.37 1.85
C THR A 459 27.90 14.01 2.54
N LYS A 460 27.68 15.10 3.29
CA LYS A 460 28.78 15.78 4.03
C LYS A 460 29.24 14.92 5.20
N GLU A 461 28.27 14.31 5.86
CA GLU A 461 28.38 13.38 6.98
C GLU A 461 29.19 12.14 6.56
N GLY A 462 28.87 11.58 5.38
CA GLY A 462 29.64 10.52 4.73
C GLY A 462 31.08 10.91 4.40
N ALA A 463 31.29 12.09 3.81
CA ALA A 463 32.62 12.61 3.52
C ALA A 463 33.46 12.81 4.80
N CYS A 464 32.85 13.27 5.91
CA CYS A 464 33.50 13.36 7.22
C CYS A 464 33.89 11.99 7.80
N ILE A 465 33.06 10.95 7.61
CA ILE A 465 33.40 9.57 8.00
C ILE A 465 34.61 9.08 7.18
N LEU A 466 34.59 9.23 5.86
CA LEU A 466 35.70 8.84 4.99
C LEU A 466 37.00 9.59 5.35
N ALA A 467 36.93 10.90 5.60
CA ALA A 467 38.08 11.71 6.02
C ALA A 467 38.65 11.26 7.37
N THR A 468 37.79 10.94 8.35
CA THR A 468 38.22 10.41 9.66
C THR A 468 38.90 9.04 9.54
N ILE A 469 38.36 8.14 8.70
CA ILE A 469 38.96 6.82 8.44
C ILE A 469 40.34 6.98 7.77
N LEU A 470 40.47 7.87 6.78
CA LEU A 470 41.74 8.16 6.12
C LEU A 470 42.77 8.77 7.08
N ALA A 471 42.37 9.72 7.92
CA ALA A 471 43.25 10.34 8.92
C ALA A 471 43.73 9.31 9.97
N PHE A 472 42.83 8.45 10.46
CA PHE A 472 43.18 7.37 11.38
C PHE A 472 44.12 6.34 10.74
N GLY A 473 43.82 5.90 9.52
CA GLY A 473 44.67 4.96 8.77
C GLY A 473 46.07 5.51 8.50
N ALA A 474 46.18 6.80 8.11
CA ALA A 474 47.46 7.48 7.96
C ALA A 474 48.22 7.59 9.28
N GLY A 475 47.53 7.89 10.39
CA GLY A 475 48.13 7.94 11.73
C GLY A 475 48.67 6.58 12.20
N VAL A 476 47.91 5.50 12.00
CA VAL A 476 48.35 4.13 12.33
C VAL A 476 49.53 3.71 11.45
N TYR A 477 49.50 3.99 10.15
CA TYR A 477 50.61 3.72 9.23
C TYR A 477 51.89 4.48 9.63
N TRP A 478 51.76 5.76 9.97
CA TRP A 478 52.88 6.61 10.41
C TRP A 478 53.48 6.11 11.74
N LEU A 479 52.65 5.76 12.73
CA LEU A 479 53.12 5.14 13.99
C LEU A 479 53.81 3.80 13.74
N TYR A 480 53.28 2.95 12.85
CA TYR A 480 53.90 1.68 12.49
C TYR A 480 55.26 1.83 11.79
N HIS A 481 55.55 2.97 11.18
CA HIS A 481 56.86 3.28 10.58
C HIS A 481 57.80 4.06 11.51
N LEU A 482 57.42 4.26 12.77
CA LEU A 482 58.23 4.94 13.81
C LEU A 482 58.77 3.99 14.92
N PHE A 483 58.30 2.74 14.97
CA PHE A 483 58.61 1.73 16.01
C PHE A 483 58.91 0.35 15.30
#